data_AF-A0A3N5DKU6-F1
#
_entry.id   AF-A0A3N5DKU6-F1
#
_cell.length_a   1.000
_cell.length_b   1.000
_cell.length_c   1.000
_cell.angle_alpha   90.00
_cell.angle_beta   90.00
_cell.angle_gamma   90.00
#
_symmetry.space_group_name_H-M   'P 1'
#
loop_
_entity.id
_entity.type
_entity.pdbx_description
1 polymer ?
#
loop_
_entity_poly.entity_id
_entity_poly.type
_entity_poly.pdbx_seq_one_letter_code
_entity_poly.pdbx_strand_id
1 'polypeptide(L)'
;MLPTINQAVLSQVIQALKDGNLRYCEALGFDREELNELNALTFEELMHLGNTSAQFLKITINHDVLRKMLVQVRQEQKFQQLVGQAVQLGGSIALISHYFGLSTAEISARRRLMGIHVRQGRNQVPGEEEEAALWNRWQEIKVDNIDSIPALEAMMLLAQERSLSLTVVWNLIRQWEKS
;
A
#
# COMPACT_ATOMS: atom_id res chain seq x y z
N MET A 1 32.09 1.37 -11.86
CA MET A 1 31.31 0.92 -13.03
C MET A 1 29.99 0.37 -12.52
N LEU A 2 28.89 0.62 -13.23
CA LEU A 2 27.63 -0.06 -12.90
C LEU A 2 27.84 -1.57 -13.13
N PRO A 3 27.34 -2.45 -12.24
CA PRO A 3 27.38 -3.88 -12.50
C PRO A 3 26.71 -4.14 -13.84
N THR A 4 27.35 -4.97 -14.67
CA THR A 4 26.78 -5.36 -15.95
C THR A 4 25.50 -6.16 -15.69
N ILE A 5 24.58 -6.12 -16.66
CA ILE A 5 23.37 -6.96 -16.63
C ILE A 5 23.73 -8.44 -16.44
N ASN A 6 24.82 -8.88 -17.07
CA ASN A 6 25.37 -10.23 -16.92
C ASN A 6 25.64 -10.56 -15.44
N GLN A 7 26.36 -9.70 -14.71
CA GLN A 7 26.68 -9.93 -13.30
C GLN A 7 25.43 -10.01 -12.42
N ALA A 8 24.44 -9.14 -12.67
CA ALA A 8 23.19 -9.13 -11.91
C ALA A 8 22.40 -10.43 -12.11
N VAL A 9 22.27 -10.90 -13.36
CA VAL A 9 21.55 -12.15 -13.65
C VAL A 9 22.31 -13.37 -13.14
N LEU A 10 23.63 -13.45 -13.36
CA LEU A 10 24.43 -14.57 -12.85
C LEU A 10 24.32 -14.72 -11.33
N SER A 11 24.37 -13.60 -10.60
CA SER A 11 24.24 -13.62 -9.15
C SER A 11 22.89 -14.20 -8.70
N GLN A 12 21.81 -13.83 -9.40
CA GLN A 12 20.46 -14.33 -9.11
C GLN A 12 20.29 -15.81 -9.49
N VAL A 13 20.83 -16.23 -10.64
CA VAL A 13 20.77 -17.62 -11.12
C VAL A 13 21.54 -18.55 -10.19
N ILE A 14 22.77 -18.18 -9.81
CA ILE A 14 23.59 -18.98 -8.89
C ILE A 14 22.94 -19.09 -7.51
N GLN A 15 22.33 -18.02 -7.01
CA GLN A 15 21.58 -18.08 -5.75
C GLN A 15 20.36 -19.01 -5.87
N ALA A 16 19.57 -18.89 -6.94
CA ALA A 16 18.42 -19.75 -7.18
C ALA A 16 18.82 -21.24 -7.32
N LEU A 17 19.95 -21.55 -7.95
CA LEU A 17 20.48 -22.91 -8.04
C LEU A 17 20.85 -23.46 -6.66
N LYS A 18 21.51 -22.67 -5.81
CA LYS A 18 21.83 -23.04 -4.42
C LYS A 18 20.59 -23.30 -3.57
N ASP A 19 19.53 -22.53 -3.80
CA ASP A 19 18.24 -22.68 -3.12
C ASP A 19 17.38 -23.81 -3.73
N GLY A 20 17.86 -24.51 -4.77
CA GLY A 20 17.15 -25.61 -5.45
C GLY A 20 16.01 -25.15 -6.36
N ASN A 21 15.94 -23.86 -6.68
CA ASN A 21 14.86 -23.27 -7.48
C ASN A 21 15.15 -23.34 -8.99
N LEU A 22 15.30 -24.55 -9.51
CA LEU A 22 15.63 -24.79 -10.92
C LEU A 22 14.57 -24.22 -11.89
N ARG A 23 13.29 -24.30 -11.51
CA ARG A 23 12.17 -23.78 -12.31
C ARG A 23 12.26 -22.28 -12.57
N TYR A 24 12.79 -21.52 -11.61
CA TYR A 24 12.99 -20.09 -11.78
C TYR A 24 14.06 -19.80 -12.84
N CYS A 25 15.16 -20.55 -12.83
CA CYS A 25 16.22 -20.43 -13.84
C CYS A 25 15.72 -20.82 -15.23
N GLU A 26 14.97 -21.92 -15.36
CA GLU A 26 14.33 -22.34 -16.62
C GLU A 26 13.34 -21.26 -17.13
N ALA A 27 12.59 -20.60 -16.24
CA ALA A 27 11.68 -19.51 -16.60
C ALA A 27 12.39 -18.24 -17.11
N LEU A 28 13.66 -18.04 -16.74
CA LEU A 28 14.50 -16.99 -17.31
C LEU A 28 15.03 -17.33 -18.72
N GLY A 29 14.85 -18.58 -19.16
CA GLY A 29 15.24 -19.07 -20.47
C GLY A 29 16.55 -19.85 -20.52
N PHE A 30 17.18 -20.13 -19.37
CA PHE A 30 18.36 -21.01 -19.32
C PHE A 30 17.95 -22.46 -19.52
N ASP A 31 18.75 -23.20 -20.28
CA ASP A 31 18.62 -24.65 -20.36
C ASP A 31 19.39 -25.36 -19.24
N ARG A 32 19.18 -26.69 -19.13
CA ARG A 32 19.80 -27.47 -18.05
C ARG A 32 21.29 -27.66 -18.22
N GLU A 33 21.79 -27.67 -19.45
CA GLU A 33 23.22 -27.84 -19.72
C GLU A 33 23.96 -26.57 -19.29
N GLU A 34 23.46 -25.40 -19.71
CA GLU A 34 23.93 -24.09 -19.28
C GLU A 34 23.94 -23.96 -17.74
N LEU A 35 22.86 -24.39 -17.07
CA LEU A 35 22.77 -24.31 -15.60
C LEU A 35 23.76 -25.24 -14.89
N ASN A 36 24.01 -26.42 -15.44
CA ASN A 36 25.02 -27.34 -14.89
C ASN A 36 26.43 -26.77 -15.06
N GLU A 37 26.74 -26.19 -16.21
CA GLU A 37 28.02 -25.52 -16.45
C GLU A 37 28.20 -24.35 -15.48
N LEU A 38 27.21 -23.47 -15.37
CA LEU A 38 27.24 -22.33 -14.44
C LEU A 38 27.43 -22.76 -12.98
N ASN A 39 26.83 -23.88 -12.56
CA ASN A 39 26.99 -24.41 -11.20
C ASN A 39 28.36 -25.03 -10.95
N ALA A 40 29.06 -25.45 -12.00
CA ALA A 40 30.41 -26.02 -11.91
C ALA A 40 31.52 -24.96 -11.91
N LEU A 41 31.23 -23.73 -12.35
CA LEU A 41 32.19 -22.64 -12.39
C LEU A 41 32.65 -22.21 -11.00
N THR A 42 33.94 -21.86 -10.91
CA THR A 42 34.51 -21.20 -9.74
C THR A 42 34.02 -19.76 -9.62
N PHE A 43 34.21 -19.17 -8.44
CA PHE A 43 33.88 -17.76 -8.22
C PHE A 43 34.64 -16.83 -9.18
N GLU A 44 35.91 -17.10 -9.46
CA GLU A 44 36.73 -16.30 -10.38
C GLU A 44 36.18 -16.34 -11.81
N GLU A 45 35.81 -17.53 -12.30
CA GLU A 45 35.23 -17.71 -13.63
C GLU A 45 33.85 -17.03 -13.75
N LEU A 46 33.01 -17.12 -12.71
CA LEU A 46 31.73 -16.41 -12.67
C LEU A 46 31.91 -14.90 -12.72
N MET A 47 32.90 -14.36 -12.01
CA MET A 47 33.22 -12.93 -12.06
C MET A 47 33.75 -12.52 -13.43
N HIS A 48 34.60 -13.35 -14.06
CA HIS A 48 35.08 -13.10 -15.41
C HIS A 48 33.93 -13.06 -16.43
N LEU A 49 33.04 -14.06 -16.40
CA LEU A 49 31.85 -14.11 -17.25
C LEU A 49 30.94 -12.90 -17.02
N GLY A 50 30.69 -12.54 -15.76
CA GLY A 50 29.90 -11.37 -15.40
C GLY A 50 30.49 -10.06 -15.93
N ASN A 51 31.80 -9.89 -15.92
CA ASN A 51 32.47 -8.66 -16.36
C ASN A 51 32.68 -8.56 -17.89
N THR A 52 32.27 -9.58 -18.65
CA THR A 52 32.40 -9.59 -20.10
C THR A 52 31.53 -8.51 -20.76
N SER A 53 32.04 -7.86 -21.81
CA SER A 53 31.34 -6.78 -22.54
C SER A 53 30.20 -7.27 -23.42
N ALA A 54 30.28 -8.51 -23.92
CA ALA A 54 29.20 -9.16 -24.66
C ALA A 54 28.04 -9.52 -23.73
N GLN A 55 26.84 -9.05 -24.06
CA GLN A 55 25.62 -9.40 -23.32
C GLN A 55 25.06 -10.72 -23.85
N PHE A 56 24.92 -11.71 -22.97
CA PHE A 56 24.23 -12.97 -23.32
C PHE A 56 22.71 -12.85 -23.12
N LEU A 57 22.21 -11.72 -22.62
CA LEU A 57 20.80 -11.45 -22.36
C LEU A 57 20.27 -10.35 -23.26
N LYS A 58 19.08 -10.57 -23.82
CA LYS A 58 18.29 -9.52 -24.49
C LYS A 58 17.14 -9.10 -23.58
N ILE A 59 17.28 -7.96 -22.91
CA ILE A 59 16.22 -7.40 -22.06
C ILE A 59 15.16 -6.71 -22.92
N THR A 60 13.90 -7.06 -22.69
CA THR A 60 12.75 -6.32 -23.23
C THR A 60 11.86 -5.86 -22.10
N ILE A 61 11.28 -4.67 -22.21
CA ILE A 61 10.35 -4.13 -21.22
C ILE A 61 8.94 -4.32 -21.73
N ASN A 62 8.12 -5.06 -20.99
CA ASN A 62 6.68 -5.08 -21.22
C ASN A 62 6.06 -3.79 -20.65
N HIS A 63 5.99 -2.75 -21.48
CA HIS A 63 5.53 -1.43 -21.09
C HIS A 63 4.08 -1.42 -20.60
N ASP A 64 3.21 -2.28 -21.13
CA ASP A 64 1.81 -2.34 -20.73
C ASP A 64 1.65 -2.92 -19.33
N VAL A 65 2.36 -4.02 -19.04
CA VAL A 65 2.38 -4.62 -17.69
C VAL A 65 2.98 -3.64 -16.69
N LEU A 66 4.11 -3.01 -17.03
CA LEU A 66 4.75 -2.03 -16.15
C LEU A 66 3.81 -0.86 -15.83
N ARG A 67 3.12 -0.29 -16.82
CA ARG A 67 2.15 0.79 -16.61
C ARG A 67 1.02 0.37 -15.68
N LYS A 68 0.48 -0.84 -15.85
CA LYS A 68 -0.57 -1.38 -14.96
C LYS A 68 -0.07 -1.56 -13.52
N MET A 69 1.13 -2.11 -13.34
CA MET A 69 1.76 -2.25 -12.02
C MET A 69 1.96 -0.88 -11.35
N LEU A 70 2.42 0.13 -12.09
CA LEU A 70 2.58 1.49 -11.56
C LEU A 70 1.26 2.10 -11.11
N VAL A 71 0.17 1.90 -11.87
CA VAL A 71 -1.17 2.35 -11.45
C VAL A 71 -1.59 1.64 -10.18
N GLN A 72 -1.41 0.32 -10.09
CA GLN A 72 -1.77 -0.47 -8.92
C GLN A 72 -0.99 -0.02 -7.67
N VAL A 73 0.33 0.19 -7.78
CA VAL A 73 1.16 0.66 -6.66
C VAL A 73 0.69 2.04 -6.18
N ARG A 74 0.32 2.95 -7.09
CA ARG A 74 -0.20 4.27 -6.71
C ARG A 74 -1.58 4.18 -6.05
N GLN A 75 -2.46 3.31 -6.55
CA GLN A 75 -3.77 3.07 -5.93
C GLN A 75 -3.63 2.50 -4.52
N GLU A 76 -2.75 1.51 -4.34
CA GLU A 76 -2.42 0.94 -3.04
C GLU A 76 -1.86 2.02 -2.11
N GLN A 77 -0.91 2.84 -2.58
CA GLN A 77 -0.36 3.93 -1.79
C GLN A 77 -1.44 4.93 -1.35
N LYS A 78 -2.36 5.32 -2.25
CA LYS A 78 -3.49 6.20 -1.89
C LYS A 78 -4.40 5.55 -0.86
N PHE A 79 -4.72 4.26 -1.02
CA PHE A 79 -5.52 3.50 -0.06
C PHE A 79 -4.85 3.49 1.33
N GLN A 80 -3.55 3.17 1.39
CA GLN A 80 -2.80 3.16 2.65
C GLN A 80 -2.75 4.54 3.32
N GLN A 81 -2.62 5.62 2.54
CA GLN A 81 -2.68 6.99 3.05
C GLN A 81 -4.04 7.33 3.67
N LEU A 82 -5.14 7.01 2.98
CA LEU A 82 -6.49 7.26 3.47
C LEU A 82 -6.77 6.49 4.76
N VAL A 83 -6.40 5.20 4.81
CA VAL A 83 -6.50 4.40 6.04
C VAL A 83 -5.73 5.07 7.18
N GLY A 84 -4.48 5.49 6.92
CA GLY A 84 -3.63 6.10 7.92
C GLY A 84 -4.20 7.40 8.47
N GLN A 85 -4.69 8.27 7.59
CA GLN A 85 -5.35 9.53 7.99
C GLN A 85 -6.65 9.26 8.78
N ALA A 86 -7.48 8.30 8.35
CA ALA A 86 -8.70 7.95 9.08
C ALA A 86 -8.40 7.42 10.50
N VAL A 87 -7.35 6.61 10.64
CA VAL A 87 -6.84 6.15 11.94
C VAL A 87 -6.35 7.32 12.78
N GLN A 88 -5.56 8.23 12.20
CA GLN A 88 -4.99 9.39 12.88
C GLN A 88 -6.05 10.38 13.37
N LEU A 89 -7.11 10.58 12.59
CA LEU A 89 -8.26 11.42 12.96
C LEU A 89 -9.19 10.74 13.99
N GLY A 90 -8.82 9.59 14.55
CA GLY A 90 -9.61 8.91 15.57
C GLY A 90 -10.84 8.19 15.02
N GLY A 91 -10.78 7.69 13.78
CA GLY A 91 -11.78 6.80 13.21
C GLY A 91 -11.87 5.49 14.00
N SER A 92 -13.08 5.03 14.30
CA SER A 92 -13.35 3.83 15.10
C SER A 92 -13.00 2.56 14.32
N ILE A 93 -12.87 1.42 15.02
CA ILE A 93 -12.65 0.13 14.35
C ILE A 93 -13.81 -0.18 13.41
N ALA A 94 -15.05 0.11 13.83
CA ALA A 94 -16.24 -0.06 13.00
C ALA A 94 -16.20 0.80 11.74
N LEU A 95 -15.84 2.08 11.86
CA LEU A 95 -15.70 2.99 10.72
C LEU A 95 -14.62 2.50 9.75
N ILE A 96 -13.43 2.20 10.25
CA ILE A 96 -12.30 1.80 9.40
C ILE A 96 -12.60 0.46 8.71
N SER A 97 -13.22 -0.48 9.42
CA SER A 97 -13.66 -1.76 8.83
C SER A 97 -14.73 -1.55 7.77
N HIS A 98 -15.68 -0.63 7.99
CA HIS A 98 -16.75 -0.31 7.05
C HIS A 98 -16.22 0.23 5.71
N TYR A 99 -15.32 1.21 5.72
CA TYR A 99 -14.81 1.82 4.47
C TYR A 99 -13.67 1.05 3.81
N PHE A 100 -12.87 0.31 4.57
CA PHE A 100 -11.63 -0.28 4.07
C PHE A 100 -11.60 -1.82 4.14
N GLY A 101 -12.62 -2.46 4.71
CA GLY A 101 -12.69 -3.92 4.84
C GLY A 101 -11.63 -4.53 5.76
N LEU A 102 -10.91 -3.71 6.53
CA LEU A 102 -9.82 -4.15 7.39
C LEU A 102 -10.36 -4.86 8.63
N SER A 103 -9.64 -5.89 9.07
CA SER A 103 -9.93 -6.60 10.31
C SER A 103 -9.57 -5.78 11.55
N THR A 104 -10.21 -6.09 12.68
CA THR A 104 -9.90 -5.52 13.99
C THR A 104 -8.41 -5.65 14.35
N ALA A 105 -7.77 -6.77 14.00
CA ALA A 105 -6.36 -7.02 14.27
C ALA A 105 -5.46 -6.06 13.48
N GLU A 106 -5.72 -5.90 12.18
CA GLU A 106 -4.95 -4.98 11.31
C GLU A 106 -5.07 -3.52 11.78
N ILE A 107 -6.28 -3.10 12.13
CA ILE A 107 -6.55 -1.74 12.61
C ILE A 107 -5.84 -1.50 13.95
N SER A 108 -5.90 -2.46 14.88
CA SER A 108 -5.25 -2.35 16.19
C SER A 108 -3.73 -2.32 16.07
N ALA A 109 -3.15 -3.15 15.20
CA ALA A 109 -1.72 -3.14 14.92
C ALA A 109 -1.26 -1.78 14.36
N ARG A 110 -1.99 -1.22 13.39
CA ARG A 110 -1.70 0.11 12.82
C ARG A 110 -1.73 1.21 13.85
N ARG A 111 -2.76 1.27 14.70
CA ARG A 111 -2.86 2.26 15.79
C ARG A 111 -1.65 2.18 16.73
N ARG A 112 -1.24 0.95 17.09
CA ARG A 112 -0.08 0.72 17.95
C ARG A 112 1.22 1.21 17.30
N LEU A 113 1.42 0.94 16.02
CA LEU A 113 2.58 1.41 15.25
C LEU A 113 2.63 2.95 15.16
N MET A 114 1.49 3.61 15.06
CA MET A 114 1.39 5.07 15.00
C MET A 114 1.51 5.74 16.38
N GLY A 115 1.71 4.99 17.46
CA GLY A 115 1.74 5.53 18.83
C GLY A 115 0.39 6.12 19.29
N ILE A 116 -0.70 5.81 18.58
CA ILE A 116 -2.04 6.25 18.93
C ILE A 116 -2.53 5.34 20.05
N HIS A 117 -2.19 5.73 21.28
CA HIS A 117 -2.82 5.18 22.46
C HIS A 117 -4.26 5.70 22.50
N VAL A 118 -5.23 4.80 22.38
CA VAL A 118 -6.65 5.12 22.51
C VAL A 118 -6.82 5.90 23.81
N ARG A 119 -7.06 7.22 23.72
CA ARG A 119 -7.53 7.99 24.88
C ARG A 119 -8.85 7.34 25.29
N GLN A 120 -8.84 6.59 26.38
CA GLN A 120 -10.07 6.15 27.01
C GLN A 120 -10.75 7.39 27.60
N GLY A 121 -11.58 8.02 26.77
CA GLY A 121 -12.41 9.15 27.12
C GLY A 121 -13.50 9.26 26.07
N ARG A 122 -14.70 9.69 26.48
CA ARG A 122 -15.76 10.05 25.54
C ARG A 122 -15.17 11.07 24.56
N ASN A 123 -15.26 10.80 23.26
CA ASN A 123 -14.96 11.83 22.26
C ASN A 123 -15.78 13.07 22.63
N GLN A 124 -15.19 14.25 22.53
CA GLN A 124 -15.91 15.50 22.77
C GLN A 124 -17.18 15.48 21.91
N VAL A 125 -18.32 15.55 22.58
CA VAL A 125 -19.61 15.69 21.92
C VAL A 125 -19.70 17.16 21.52
N PRO A 126 -19.83 17.47 20.22
CA PRO A 126 -19.95 18.85 19.78
C PRO A 126 -21.21 19.49 20.39
N GLY A 127 -21.15 20.80 20.63
CA GLY A 127 -22.33 21.56 21.04
C GLY A 127 -23.34 21.71 19.90
N GLU A 128 -24.57 22.14 20.20
CA GLU A 128 -25.62 22.34 19.17
C GLU A 128 -25.17 23.29 18.05
N GLU A 129 -24.42 24.35 18.38
CA GLU A 129 -23.89 25.29 17.39
C GLU A 129 -22.84 24.63 16.46
N GLU A 130 -22.00 23.76 17.01
CA GLU A 130 -20.99 23.03 16.24
C GLU A 130 -21.62 21.96 15.35
N GLU A 131 -22.65 21.29 15.83
CA GLU A 131 -23.45 20.34 15.03
C GLU A 131 -24.14 21.03 13.86
N ALA A 132 -24.79 22.18 14.09
CA ALA A 132 -25.43 22.95 13.03
C ALA A 132 -24.40 23.44 11.99
N ALA A 133 -23.24 23.92 12.43
CA ALA A 133 -22.16 24.34 11.55
C ALA A 133 -21.57 23.18 10.74
N LEU A 134 -21.44 21.99 11.35
CA LEU A 134 -20.97 20.77 10.70
C LEU A 134 -21.95 20.30 9.63
N TRP A 135 -23.26 20.31 9.94
CA TRP A 135 -24.31 19.94 8.99
C TRP A 135 -24.35 20.86 7.77
N ASN A 136 -24.33 22.18 7.98
CA ASN A 136 -24.32 23.15 6.89
C ASN A 136 -23.12 22.93 5.97
N ARG A 137 -21.94 22.68 6.55
CA ARG A 137 -20.72 22.41 5.78
C ARG A 137 -20.79 21.09 5.03
N TRP A 138 -21.37 20.04 5.61
CA TRP A 138 -21.60 18.76 4.95
C TRP A 138 -22.49 18.91 3.71
N GLN A 139 -23.59 19.65 3.82
CA GLN A 139 -24.53 19.91 2.72
C GLN A 139 -23.88 20.64 1.53
N GLU A 140 -22.88 21.49 1.77
CA GLU A 140 -22.12 22.17 0.70
C GLU A 140 -21.27 21.21 -0.13
N ILE A 141 -20.75 20.12 0.46
CA ILE A 141 -19.80 19.21 -0.19
C ILE A 141 -20.48 18.28 -1.22
N LYS A 142 -21.82 18.15 -1.16
CA LYS A 142 -22.66 17.39 -2.10
C LYS A 142 -22.10 15.99 -2.43
N VAL A 143 -22.36 15.04 -1.54
CA VAL A 143 -21.94 13.65 -1.73
C VAL A 143 -23.12 12.76 -2.09
N ASP A 144 -23.00 12.00 -3.18
CA ASP A 144 -24.09 11.14 -3.67
C ASP A 144 -24.31 9.88 -2.84
N ASN A 145 -23.24 9.36 -2.20
CA ASN A 145 -23.29 8.13 -1.41
C ASN A 145 -22.41 8.25 -0.16
N ILE A 146 -23.02 8.17 1.01
CA ILE A 146 -22.38 8.26 2.32
C ILE A 146 -21.35 7.15 2.57
N ASP A 147 -21.46 6.00 1.90
CA ASP A 147 -20.56 4.86 2.03
C ASP A 147 -19.40 4.90 1.01
N SER A 148 -19.28 5.97 0.23
CA SER A 148 -18.22 6.15 -0.76
C SER A 148 -16.92 6.72 -0.18
N ILE A 149 -15.79 6.53 -0.88
CA ILE A 149 -14.52 7.14 -0.50
C ILE A 149 -14.58 8.68 -0.50
N PRO A 150 -15.23 9.36 -1.47
CA PRO A 150 -15.44 10.81 -1.39
C PRO A 150 -16.19 11.27 -0.14
N ALA A 151 -17.18 10.51 0.33
CA ALA A 151 -17.86 10.80 1.61
C ALA A 151 -16.88 10.74 2.78
N LEU A 152 -16.06 9.70 2.83
CA LEU A 152 -15.05 9.54 3.87
C LEU A 152 -14.03 10.68 3.84
N GLU A 153 -13.51 11.03 2.67
CA GLU A 153 -12.57 12.16 2.50
C GLU A 153 -13.22 13.48 2.98
N ALA A 154 -14.50 13.71 2.69
CA ALA A 154 -15.25 14.86 3.18
C ALA A 154 -15.41 14.84 4.72
N MET A 155 -15.76 13.69 5.31
CA MET A 155 -15.84 13.54 6.76
C MET A 155 -14.50 13.77 7.47
N MET A 156 -13.40 13.32 6.85
CA MET A 156 -12.05 13.54 7.34
C MET A 156 -11.66 15.02 7.30
N LEU A 157 -12.02 15.73 6.23
CA LEU A 157 -11.86 17.18 6.12
C LEU A 157 -12.60 17.89 7.26
N LEU A 158 -13.88 17.57 7.47
CA LEU A 158 -14.69 18.16 8.53
C LEU A 158 -14.16 17.87 9.93
N ALA A 159 -13.71 16.64 10.18
CA ALA A 159 -13.08 16.24 11.43
C ALA A 159 -11.83 17.09 11.71
N GLN A 160 -11.02 17.34 10.68
CA GLN A 160 -9.82 18.17 10.80
C GLN A 160 -10.16 19.66 11.00
N GLU A 161 -11.09 20.23 10.23
CA GLU A 161 -11.50 21.64 10.32
C GLU A 161 -12.04 21.98 11.73
N ARG A 162 -12.74 21.04 12.37
CA ARG A 162 -13.39 21.25 13.68
C ARG A 162 -12.64 20.61 14.84
N SER A 163 -11.47 20.01 14.60
CA SER A 163 -10.71 19.26 15.62
C SER A 163 -11.54 18.19 16.34
N LEU A 164 -12.53 17.62 15.64
CA LEU A 164 -13.37 16.53 16.12
C LEU A 164 -12.78 15.18 15.70
N SER A 165 -13.08 14.13 16.46
CA SER A 165 -12.73 12.78 15.99
C SER A 165 -13.57 12.40 14.78
N LEU A 166 -12.98 11.70 13.82
CA LEU A 166 -13.66 11.18 12.64
C LEU A 166 -14.85 10.27 13.01
N THR A 167 -14.76 9.55 14.15
CA THR A 167 -15.88 8.73 14.65
C THR A 167 -17.11 9.57 15.00
N VAL A 168 -16.92 10.74 15.60
CA VAL A 168 -18.02 11.64 15.98
C VAL A 168 -18.71 12.17 14.72
N VAL A 169 -17.92 12.69 13.77
CA VAL A 169 -18.42 13.22 12.50
C VAL A 169 -19.21 12.16 11.73
N TRP A 170 -18.67 10.94 11.64
CA TRP A 170 -19.34 9.82 10.97
C TRP A 170 -20.67 9.44 11.61
N ASN A 171 -20.75 9.42 12.95
CA ASN A 171 -21.99 9.10 13.65
C ASN A 171 -23.07 10.16 13.42
N LEU A 172 -22.70 11.45 13.48
CA LEU A 172 -23.63 12.57 13.24
C LEU A 172 -24.18 12.55 11.82
N ILE A 173 -23.31 12.40 10.81
CA ILE A 173 -23.74 12.36 9.42
C ILE A 173 -24.64 11.15 9.15
N ARG A 174 -24.32 9.97 9.68
CA ARG A 174 -25.20 8.81 9.55
C ARG A 174 -26.54 8.98 10.27
N GLN A 175 -26.61 9.80 11.31
CA GLN A 175 -27.86 10.10 12.00
C GLN A 175 -28.72 11.07 11.17
N TRP A 176 -28.11 12.12 10.61
CA TRP A 176 -28.82 13.11 9.78
C TRP A 176 -29.32 12.51 8.47
N GLU A 177 -28.51 11.67 7.80
CA GLU A 177 -28.88 11.03 6.53
C GLU A 177 -29.89 9.87 6.70
N LYS A 178 -30.19 9.48 7.95
CA LYS A 178 -31.26 8.52 8.28
C LYS A 178 -32.56 9.21 8.73
N SER A 179 -32.52 10.51 9.01
CA SER A 179 -33.65 11.30 9.49
C SER A 179 -34.42 11.91 8.32
#